data_AF-A0A6B0UT73-F1
#
_entry.id   AF-A0A6B0UT73-F1
#
_cell.length_a   1.000
_cell.length_b   1.000
_cell.length_c   1.000
_cell.angle_alpha   90.00
_cell.angle_beta   90.00
_cell.angle_gamma   90.00
#
_symmetry.space_group_name_H-M   'P 1'
#
loop_
_entity.id
_entity.type
_entity.pdbx_description
1 polymer ?
#
loop_
_entity_poly.entity_id
_entity_poly.type
_entity_poly.pdbx_seq_one_letter_code
_entity_poly.pdbx_strand_id
1 'polypeptide(L)'
;MKNTGLLFFIMRTTRLIGAMFVLFAICKPIVTGVVIKGAENIAPNCEQKIKDVCENTTLGVLLEVTVSARQCYATCTYRQADSTSDTVVVNGVLVWNRKYNRVTLPPGMPCAFGARCDTNGRCICKYCNGNINNKEPRST
;
A
#
# COMPACT_ATOMS: atom_id res chain seq x y z
N MET A 1 -11.73 59.31 -16.78
CA MET A 1 -12.11 58.19 -15.90
C MET A 1 -11.91 56.87 -16.65
N LYS A 2 -10.69 56.33 -16.62
CA LYS A 2 -10.33 55.00 -17.15
C LYS A 2 -9.51 54.37 -16.03
N ASN A 3 -10.07 53.43 -15.27
CA ASN A 3 -9.37 52.51 -14.34
C ASN A 3 -10.34 51.81 -13.37
N THR A 4 -11.59 52.28 -13.24
CA THR A 4 -12.57 51.67 -12.31
C THR A 4 -12.96 50.25 -12.72
N GLY A 5 -13.11 49.99 -14.02
CA GLY A 5 -13.48 48.65 -14.52
C GLY A 5 -12.41 47.60 -14.22
N LEU A 6 -11.13 47.92 -14.45
CA LEU A 6 -10.00 47.00 -14.24
C LEU A 6 -9.89 46.55 -12.77
N LEU A 7 -10.11 47.46 -11.82
CA LEU A 7 -10.08 47.16 -10.38
C LEU A 7 -11.23 46.21 -9.96
N PHE A 8 -12.41 46.36 -10.54
CA PHE A 8 -13.53 45.44 -10.30
C PHE A 8 -13.26 44.04 -10.87
N PHE A 9 -12.63 43.95 -12.05
CA PHE A 9 -12.24 42.66 -12.63
C PHE A 9 -11.20 41.95 -11.76
N ILE A 10 -10.16 42.67 -11.31
CA ILE A 10 -9.08 42.11 -10.48
C ILE A 10 -9.64 41.62 -9.13
N MET A 11 -10.50 42.39 -8.45
CA MET A 11 -11.09 41.93 -7.18
C MET A 11 -11.96 40.67 -7.33
N ARG A 12 -12.62 40.51 -8.48
CA ARG A 12 -13.48 39.34 -8.77
C ARG A 12 -12.65 38.08 -9.09
N THR A 13 -11.54 38.22 -9.82
CA THR A 13 -10.62 37.10 -10.08
C THR A 13 -9.89 36.65 -8.82
N THR A 14 -9.45 37.56 -7.94
CA THR A 14 -8.77 37.17 -6.69
C THR A 14 -9.68 36.34 -5.78
N ARG A 15 -10.99 36.64 -5.72
CA ARG A 15 -11.96 35.83 -4.94
C ARG A 15 -12.22 34.45 -5.55
N LEU A 16 -12.29 34.35 -6.88
CA LEU A 16 -12.47 33.06 -7.57
C LEU A 16 -11.24 32.17 -7.42
N ILE A 17 -10.04 32.74 -7.55
CA ILE A 17 -8.77 32.02 -7.39
C ILE A 17 -8.63 31.53 -5.94
N GLY A 18 -8.91 32.38 -4.95
CA GLY A 18 -8.91 31.99 -3.54
C GLY A 18 -9.89 30.85 -3.23
N ALA A 19 -11.10 30.88 -3.80
CA ALA A 19 -12.08 29.81 -3.67
C ALA A 19 -11.61 28.49 -4.32
N MET A 20 -10.93 28.53 -5.46
CA MET A 20 -10.35 27.34 -6.08
C MET A 20 -9.23 26.73 -5.23
N PHE A 21 -8.35 27.54 -4.63
CA PHE A 21 -7.30 27.04 -3.73
C PHE A 21 -7.88 26.37 -2.47
N VAL A 22 -8.98 26.90 -1.93
CA VAL A 22 -9.69 26.27 -0.80
C VAL A 22 -10.29 24.93 -1.21
N LEU A 23 -10.87 24.80 -2.42
CA LEU A 23 -11.36 23.52 -2.94
C LEU A 23 -10.23 22.48 -3.07
N PHE A 24 -9.06 22.87 -3.56
CA PHE A 24 -7.87 21.99 -3.65
C PHE A 24 -7.35 21.54 -2.27
N ALA A 25 -7.51 22.35 -1.21
CA ALA A 25 -7.11 21.97 0.15
C ALA A 25 -8.06 20.96 0.81
N ILE A 26 -9.34 20.93 0.41
CA ILE A 26 -10.36 20.04 1.00
C ILE A 26 -10.44 18.71 0.24
N CYS A 27 -10.15 18.72 -1.06
CA CYS A 27 -9.95 17.51 -1.84
C CYS A 27 -8.62 16.87 -1.43
N LYS A 28 -8.62 16.07 -0.35
CA LYS A 28 -7.58 15.05 -0.15
C LYS A 28 -7.43 14.31 -1.48
N PRO A 29 -6.21 14.14 -2.01
CA PRO A 29 -6.04 13.32 -3.20
C PRO A 29 -6.74 12.00 -2.90
N ILE A 30 -7.67 11.64 -3.77
CA ILE A 30 -8.17 10.28 -3.83
C ILE A 30 -6.95 9.49 -4.27
N VAL A 31 -6.15 9.07 -3.29
CA VAL A 31 -5.15 8.04 -3.47
C VAL A 31 -5.98 6.89 -3.99
N THR A 32 -5.88 6.60 -5.29
CA THR A 32 -6.38 5.38 -5.89
C THR A 32 -5.84 4.27 -5.02
N GLY A 33 -6.69 3.78 -4.11
CA GLY A 33 -6.22 3.08 -2.93
C GLY A 33 -5.61 1.77 -3.36
N VAL A 34 -4.31 1.60 -3.15
CA VAL A 34 -3.65 0.30 -3.34
C VAL A 34 -4.42 -0.72 -2.52
N VAL A 35 -5.00 -1.71 -3.21
CA VAL A 35 -5.83 -2.74 -2.59
C VAL A 35 -4.92 -3.67 -1.79
N ILE A 36 -5.20 -3.87 -0.51
CA ILE A 36 -4.49 -4.89 0.30
C ILE A 36 -5.44 -6.07 0.51
N LYS A 37 -4.95 -7.28 0.25
CA LYS A 37 -5.66 -8.55 0.52
C LYS A 37 -4.83 -9.40 1.48
N GLY A 38 -5.48 -10.27 2.27
CA GLY A 38 -4.78 -11.21 3.15
C GLY A 38 -4.17 -10.57 4.40
N ALA A 39 -4.54 -9.33 4.71
CA ALA A 39 -4.11 -8.59 5.89
C ALA A 39 -5.23 -8.46 6.95
N GLU A 40 -6.33 -9.20 6.81
CA GLU A 40 -7.53 -9.05 7.65
C GLU A 40 -7.26 -9.34 9.13
N ASN A 41 -6.22 -10.15 9.40
CA ASN A 41 -5.78 -10.53 10.75
C ASN A 41 -4.62 -9.67 11.28
N ILE A 42 -4.23 -8.63 10.55
CA ILE A 42 -3.12 -7.74 10.90
C ILE A 42 -3.71 -6.39 11.32
N ALA A 43 -3.06 -5.72 12.27
CA ALA A 43 -3.47 -4.39 12.68
C ALA A 43 -3.37 -3.38 11.51
N PRO A 44 -4.33 -2.43 11.36
CA PRO A 44 -4.35 -1.48 10.24
C PRO A 44 -3.07 -0.63 10.11
N ASN A 45 -2.36 -0.37 11.20
CA ASN A 45 -1.09 0.36 11.18
C ASN A 45 0.06 -0.42 10.51
N CYS A 46 -0.09 -1.74 10.31
CA CYS A 46 0.86 -2.53 9.54
C CYS A 46 0.66 -2.43 8.03
N GLU A 47 -0.56 -2.10 7.57
CA GLU A 47 -0.89 -2.01 6.14
C GLU A 47 0.00 -1.02 5.39
N GLN A 48 0.29 0.12 6.02
CA GLN A 48 1.20 1.11 5.42
C GLN A 48 2.60 0.54 5.25
N LYS A 49 3.13 -0.13 6.29
CA LYS A 49 4.44 -0.78 6.24
C LYS A 49 4.53 -1.80 5.09
N ILE A 50 3.45 -2.52 4.83
CA ILE A 50 3.35 -3.49 3.73
C ILE A 50 3.40 -2.78 2.37
N LYS A 51 2.64 -1.69 2.22
CA LYS A 51 2.64 -0.87 1.01
C LYS A 51 4.02 -0.30 0.73
N ASP A 52 4.70 0.23 1.74
CA ASP A 52 6.04 0.80 1.62
C ASP A 52 7.07 -0.24 1.15
N VAL A 53 6.96 -1.50 1.62
CA VAL A 53 7.82 -2.61 1.14
C VAL A 53 7.56 -2.96 -0.32
N CYS A 54 6.32 -2.77 -0.79
CA CYS A 54 5.94 -2.94 -2.19
C CYS A 54 6.18 -1.68 -3.04
N GLU A 55 6.63 -0.56 -2.47
CA GLU A 55 6.86 0.66 -3.23
C GLU A 55 8.13 0.50 -4.08
N ASN A 56 7.93 0.21 -5.37
CA ASN A 56 9.01 0.10 -6.34
C ASN A 56 8.62 0.81 -7.62
N THR A 57 9.17 2.01 -7.81
CA THR A 57 8.91 2.89 -8.95
C THR A 57 9.38 2.32 -10.29
N THR A 58 10.32 1.36 -10.29
CA THR A 58 10.80 0.74 -11.55
C THR A 58 9.81 -0.26 -12.15
N LEU A 59 8.93 -0.84 -11.34
CA LEU A 59 7.93 -1.81 -11.80
C LEU A 59 6.61 -1.16 -12.23
N GLY A 60 6.46 0.14 -11.96
CA GLY A 60 5.33 0.95 -12.36
C GLY A 60 4.42 1.32 -11.18
N VAL A 61 3.13 1.51 -11.47
CA VAL A 61 2.13 1.93 -10.48
C VAL A 61 1.65 0.71 -9.71
N LEU A 62 1.82 0.71 -8.39
CA LEU A 62 1.31 -0.35 -7.52
C LEU A 62 -0.23 -0.35 -7.52
N LEU A 63 -0.84 -1.49 -7.81
CA LEU A 63 -2.30 -1.66 -7.83
C LEU A 63 -2.80 -2.42 -6.61
N GLU A 64 -2.14 -3.52 -6.28
CA GLU A 64 -2.60 -4.48 -5.30
C GLU A 64 -1.43 -5.11 -4.55
N VAL A 65 -1.61 -5.34 -3.25
CA VAL A 65 -0.70 -6.12 -2.42
C VAL A 65 -1.46 -7.29 -1.82
N THR A 66 -1.07 -8.51 -2.18
CA THR A 66 -1.61 -9.73 -1.57
C THR A 66 -0.63 -10.24 -0.51
N VAL A 67 -1.05 -10.20 0.75
CA VAL A 67 -0.24 -10.58 1.91
C VAL A 67 -0.41 -12.06 2.20
N SER A 68 0.71 -12.78 2.28
CA SER A 68 0.75 -14.19 2.71
C SER A 68 1.42 -14.27 4.07
N ALA A 69 0.71 -13.80 5.10
CA ALA A 69 1.25 -13.59 6.45
C ALA A 69 1.95 -14.83 7.02
N ARG A 70 1.32 -16.01 6.93
CA ARG A 70 1.89 -17.29 7.41
C ARG A 70 3.22 -17.67 6.76
N GLN A 71 3.45 -17.20 5.54
CA GLN A 71 4.66 -17.46 4.77
C GLN A 71 5.61 -16.26 4.77
N CYS A 72 5.29 -15.19 5.52
CA CYS A 72 6.11 -14.00 5.67
C CYS A 72 6.56 -13.36 4.34
N TYR A 73 5.66 -13.31 3.35
CA TYR A 73 5.87 -12.54 2.14
C TYR A 73 4.60 -11.83 1.69
N ALA A 74 4.76 -10.85 0.81
CA ALA A 74 3.68 -10.23 0.06
C ALA A 74 3.96 -10.31 -1.44
N THR A 75 2.88 -10.39 -2.22
CA THR A 75 2.93 -10.30 -3.69
C THR A 75 2.39 -8.93 -4.08
N CYS A 76 3.26 -8.10 -4.64
CA CYS A 76 2.96 -6.76 -5.13
C CYS A 76 2.62 -6.86 -6.62
N THR A 77 1.47 -6.33 -7.02
CA THR A 77 1.01 -6.30 -8.41
C THR A 77 1.06 -4.86 -8.93
N TYR A 78 1.75 -4.67 -10.04
CA TYR A 78 1.97 -3.36 -10.65
C TYR A 78 1.36 -3.30 -12.05
N ARG A 79 0.93 -2.11 -12.43
CA ARG A 79 0.66 -1.73 -13.81
C ARG A 79 1.87 -1.00 -14.36
N GLN A 80 2.22 -1.32 -15.60
CA GLN A 80 3.26 -0.61 -16.34
C GLN A 80 2.92 0.91 -16.43
N ALA A 81 3.84 1.77 -15.99
CA ALA A 81 3.62 3.21 -15.85
C ALA A 81 3.30 3.95 -17.15
N ASP A 82 3.84 3.50 -18.29
CA ASP A 82 3.63 4.07 -19.62
C ASP A 82 2.43 3.47 -20.37
N SER A 83 1.76 2.47 -19.78
CA SER A 83 0.57 1.87 -20.40
C SER A 83 -0.71 2.63 -20.03
N THR A 84 -1.46 3.08 -21.02
CA THR A 84 -2.84 3.60 -20.86
C THR A 84 -3.86 2.47 -20.73
N SER A 85 -3.56 1.27 -21.21
CA SER A 85 -4.41 0.08 -21.12
C SER A 85 -3.88 -0.92 -20.09
N ASP A 86 -4.80 -1.51 -19.31
CA ASP A 86 -4.48 -2.62 -18.41
C ASP A 86 -4.21 -3.94 -19.14
N THR A 87 -4.33 -3.94 -20.47
CA THR A 87 -4.22 -5.13 -21.31
C THR A 87 -3.35 -4.85 -22.54
N VAL A 88 -2.63 -5.88 -22.97
CA VAL A 88 -1.74 -5.89 -24.13
C VAL A 88 -2.07 -7.12 -24.98
N VAL A 89 -1.94 -6.99 -26.30
CA VAL A 89 -2.14 -8.12 -27.21
C VAL A 89 -0.81 -8.84 -27.38
N VAL A 90 -0.75 -10.11 -26.98
CA VAL A 90 0.40 -11.00 -27.19
C VAL A 90 -0.09 -12.17 -28.01
N ASN A 91 0.51 -12.38 -29.20
CA ASN A 91 0.13 -13.45 -30.13
C ASN A 91 -1.38 -13.46 -30.49
N GLY A 92 -1.98 -12.29 -30.67
CA GLY A 92 -3.40 -12.14 -31.01
C GLY A 92 -4.38 -12.34 -29.83
N VAL A 93 -3.87 -12.61 -28.61
CA VAL A 93 -4.68 -12.76 -27.40
C VAL A 93 -4.48 -11.56 -26.49
N LEU A 94 -5.58 -11.04 -25.95
CA LEU A 94 -5.58 -9.92 -25.02
C LEU A 94 -5.26 -10.42 -23.60
N VAL A 95 -4.10 -10.02 -23.07
CA VAL A 95 -3.60 -10.42 -21.75
C VAL A 95 -3.43 -9.21 -20.83
N TRP A 96 -3.55 -9.42 -19.52
CA TRP A 96 -3.34 -8.35 -18.53
C TRP A 96 -1.86 -7.91 -18.51
N ASN A 97 -1.61 -6.62 -18.69
CA ASN A 97 -0.27 -6.04 -18.64
C ASN A 97 0.13 -5.73 -17.18
N ARG A 98 0.32 -6.79 -16.38
CA ARG A 98 0.65 -6.69 -14.96
C ARG A 98 2.05 -7.24 -14.70
N LYS A 99 2.83 -6.53 -13.88
CA LYS A 99 4.07 -7.03 -13.31
C LYS A 99 3.83 -7.49 -11.88
N TYR A 100 4.57 -8.50 -11.47
CA TYR A 100 4.46 -9.08 -10.13
C TYR A 100 5.83 -9.08 -9.47
N ASN A 101 5.88 -8.69 -8.21
CA ASN A 101 7.06 -8.81 -7.38
C ASN A 101 6.70 -9.50 -6.07
N ARG A 102 7.55 -10.42 -5.62
CA ARG A 102 7.40 -11.06 -4.31
C ARG A 102 8.43 -10.46 -3.37
N VAL A 103 7.94 -9.89 -2.28
CA VAL A 103 8.77 -9.24 -1.26
C VAL A 103 8.64 -9.97 0.07
N THR A 104 9.76 -10.14 0.77
CA THR A 104 9.77 -10.71 2.11
C THR A 104 9.23 -9.68 3.10
N LEU A 105 8.36 -10.11 4.00
CA LEU A 105 7.84 -9.25 5.07
C LEU A 105 8.95 -8.93 6.08
N PRO A 106 8.97 -7.72 6.64
CA PRO A 106 10.03 -7.30 7.54
C PRO A 106 10.05 -8.16 8.83
N PRO A 107 11.24 -8.34 9.44
CA PRO A 107 11.36 -9.10 10.68
C PRO A 107 10.50 -8.46 11.80
N GLY A 108 9.90 -9.31 12.62
CA GLY A 108 9.01 -8.90 13.72
C GLY A 108 7.55 -8.72 13.31
N MET A 109 7.24 -8.73 12.02
CA MET A 109 5.85 -8.62 11.55
C MET A 109 5.01 -9.83 12.00
N PRO A 110 3.77 -9.62 12.48
CA PRO A 110 2.89 -10.72 12.87
C PRO A 110 2.52 -11.61 11.68
N CYS A 111 2.74 -12.92 11.82
CA CYS A 111 2.44 -13.90 10.78
C CYS A 111 1.33 -14.89 11.16
N ALA A 112 1.13 -15.12 12.46
CA ALA A 112 0.05 -15.93 13.06
C ALA A 112 -0.07 -15.58 14.56
N PHE A 113 -0.91 -16.31 15.32
CA PHE A 113 -1.15 -16.11 16.76
C PHE A 113 0.14 -15.97 17.58
N GLY A 114 0.52 -14.72 17.88
CA GLY A 114 1.76 -14.39 18.62
C GLY A 114 3.07 -14.74 17.89
N ALA A 115 3.01 -15.27 16.67
CA ALA A 115 4.16 -15.63 15.86
C ALA A 115 4.64 -14.43 15.03
N ARG A 116 5.95 -14.35 14.78
CA ARG A 116 6.58 -13.24 14.08
C ARG A 116 7.50 -13.72 12.96
N CYS A 117 7.62 -12.94 11.90
CA CYS A 117 8.57 -13.18 10.82
C CYS A 117 10.02 -13.02 11.30
N ASP A 118 10.90 -13.94 10.91
CA ASP A 118 12.35 -13.80 11.08
C ASP A 118 13.01 -13.08 9.88
N THR A 119 14.32 -12.88 9.95
CA THR A 119 15.11 -12.27 8.86
C THR A 119 15.18 -13.12 7.59
N ASN A 120 14.83 -14.39 7.66
CA ASN A 120 14.82 -15.32 6.53
C ASN A 120 13.43 -15.45 5.88
N GLY A 121 12.44 -14.67 6.34
CA GLY A 121 11.07 -14.78 5.85
C GLY A 121 10.35 -16.04 6.33
N ARG A 122 10.66 -16.54 7.52
CA ARG A 122 9.96 -17.67 8.15
C ARG A 122 9.10 -17.17 9.30
N CYS A 123 7.89 -17.74 9.44
CA CYS A 123 7.02 -17.46 10.57
C CYS A 123 7.46 -18.27 11.80
N ILE A 124 7.93 -17.60 12.84
CA ILE A 124 8.44 -18.23 14.07
C ILE A 124 7.40 -18.12 15.18
N CYS A 125 6.88 -19.28 15.62
CA CYS A 125 6.08 -19.40 16.82
C CYS A 125 6.96 -19.82 17.99
N LYS A 126 7.23 -18.90 18.93
CA LYS A 126 8.06 -19.20 20.12
C LYS A 126 7.48 -20.33 20.97
N TYR A 127 6.15 -20.42 21.07
CA TYR A 127 5.49 -21.47 21.81
C TYR A 127 5.76 -22.85 21.20
N CYS A 128 5.65 -22.98 19.88
CA CYS A 128 5.93 -24.25 19.18
C CYS A 128 7.43 -24.60 19.11
N ASN A 129 8.30 -23.59 19.10
CA ASN A 129 9.76 -23.79 19.08
C ASN A 129 10.36 -23.96 20.49
N GLY A 130 9.57 -23.77 21.54
CA GLY A 130 10.00 -24.00 22.91
C GLY A 130 10.06 -25.51 23.21
N ASN A 131 11.08 -25.93 23.96
CA ASN A 131 11.11 -27.29 24.49
C ASN A 131 9.96 -27.48 25.48
N ILE A 132 9.05 -28.41 25.19
CA ILE A 132 7.91 -28.80 26.04
C ILE A 132 8.38 -29.40 27.38
N ASN A 133 9.68 -29.65 27.53
CA ASN A 133 10.28 -30.35 28.67
C ASN A 133 10.52 -29.49 29.92
N ASN A 134 10.35 -28.17 29.86
CA ASN A 134 10.41 -27.32 31.05
C ASN A 134 8.98 -26.95 31.49
N LYS A 135 8.28 -27.93 32.06
CA LYS A 135 7.11 -27.63 32.89
C LYS A 135 7.60 -27.00 34.18
N GLU A 136 7.72 -25.68 34.21
CA GLU A 136 7.66 -24.97 35.48
C GLU A 136 6.22 -25.11 35.99
N PRO A 137 5.99 -25.74 37.17
CA PRO A 137 4.64 -25.84 37.70
C PRO A 137 4.14 -24.43 37.97
N ARG A 138 3.00 -24.09 37.37
CA ARG A 138 2.30 -22.85 37.62
C ARG A 138 1.83 -22.88 39.07
N SER A 139 2.54 -22.18 39.97
CA SER A 139 2.04 -21.93 41.32
C SER A 139 0.73 -21.15 41.21
N THR A 140 -0.32 -21.80 41.68
CA THR A 140 -1.70 -21.30 41.82
C THR A 140 -1.77 -20.09 42.73
#